data_AF-A0A2U9NIM5-F1
#
_entry.id   AF-A0A2U9NIM5-F1
#
_cell.length_a   1.000
_cell.length_b   1.000
_cell.length_c   1.000
_cell.angle_alpha   90.00
_cell.angle_beta   90.00
_cell.angle_gamma   90.00
#
_symmetry.space_group_name_H-M   'P 1'
#
loop_
_entity.id
_entity.type
_entity.pdbx_description
1 polymer ?
#
loop_
_entity_poly.entity_id
_entity_poly.type
_entity_poly.pdbx_seq_one_letter_code
_entity_poly.pdbx_strand_id
1 'polypeptide(L)'
;DVFKISGIGTVPVGRVETGIMKPGMIVTFAPVGISTEVKSIEMHHEALSEAVPGDNVGFNVKNISVKDVRRGNVAGDSKNHPPREAA
;
A
#
# COMPACT_ATOMS: atom_id res chain seq x y z
N ASP A 1 -3.54 -0.69 9.31
CA ASP A 1 -2.41 -1.26 10.10
C ASP A 1 -1.36 -1.86 9.17
N VAL A 2 -0.28 -2.44 9.70
CA VAL A 2 0.76 -3.11 8.89
C VAL A 2 1.08 -4.45 9.52
N PHE A 3 0.95 -5.53 8.73
CA PHE A 3 1.14 -6.90 9.19
C PHE A 3 2.34 -7.56 8.52
N LYS A 4 2.97 -8.51 9.22
CA LYS A 4 3.95 -9.45 8.64
C LYS A 4 3.30 -10.81 8.51
N ILE A 5 3.08 -11.27 7.28
CA ILE A 5 2.49 -12.58 7.01
C ILE A 5 3.59 -13.52 6.52
N SER A 6 3.73 -14.67 7.19
CA SER A 6 4.73 -15.68 6.83
C SER A 6 4.52 -16.15 5.39
N GLY A 7 5.58 -16.21 4.58
CA GLY A 7 5.52 -16.62 3.17
C GLY A 7 5.03 -15.54 2.19
N ILE A 8 4.31 -14.51 2.64
CA ILE A 8 3.80 -13.42 1.79
C ILE A 8 4.68 -12.17 1.88
N GLY A 9 5.05 -11.76 3.10
CA GLY A 9 5.84 -10.57 3.38
C GLY A 9 5.08 -9.53 4.21
N THR A 10 5.32 -8.26 3.90
CA THR A 10 4.71 -7.12 4.59
C THR A 10 3.43 -6.72 3.89
N VAL A 11 2.33 -6.66 4.65
CA VAL A 11 0.99 -6.35 4.15
C VAL A 11 0.41 -5.16 4.92
N PRO A 12 0.51 -3.94 4.38
CA PRO A 12 -0.27 -2.81 4.86
C PRO A 12 -1.75 -3.00 4.55
N VAL A 13 -2.59 -2.52 5.47
CA VAL A 13 -4.05 -2.53 5.35
C VAL A 13 -4.57 -1.12 5.56
N GLY A 14 -5.44 -0.68 4.66
CA GLY A 14 -6.04 0.64 4.71
C GLY A 14 -7.23 0.78 3.77
N ARG A 15 -7.83 1.95 3.81
CA ARG A 15 -8.92 2.33 2.91
C ARG A 15 -8.36 3.11 1.73
N VAL A 16 -8.83 2.81 0.53
CA VAL A 16 -8.56 3.66 -0.64
C VAL A 16 -9.46 4.88 -0.52
N GLU A 17 -8.86 6.06 -0.31
CA GLU A 17 -9.62 7.31 -0.24
C GLU A 17 -9.77 7.97 -1.62
N THR A 18 -8.74 7.89 -2.46
CA THR A 18 -8.71 8.51 -3.79
C THR A 18 -7.92 7.67 -4.79
N GLY A 19 -8.26 7.79 -6.08
CA GLY A 19 -7.53 7.11 -7.16
C GLY A 19 -7.87 5.63 -7.27
N ILE A 20 -7.02 4.88 -7.99
CA ILE A 20 -7.17 3.42 -8.18
C ILE A 20 -5.80 2.79 -7.89
N MET A 21 -5.79 1.68 -7.13
CA MET A 21 -4.59 0.89 -6.88
C MET A 21 -4.66 -0.43 -7.63
N LYS A 22 -3.58 -0.83 -8.29
CA LYS A 22 -3.48 -2.09 -9.04
C LYS A 22 -2.19 -2.84 -8.67
N PRO A 23 -2.20 -4.18 -8.70
CA PRO A 23 -0.97 -4.96 -8.69
C PRO A 23 0.01 -4.47 -9.77
N GLY A 24 1.30 -4.42 -9.44
CA GLY A 24 2.38 -3.91 -10.28
C GLY A 24 2.63 -2.40 -10.21
N MET A 25 1.75 -1.63 -9.55
CA MET A 25 2.00 -0.20 -9.34
C MET A 25 3.15 0.02 -8.34
N ILE A 26 3.93 1.08 -8.57
CA ILE A 26 4.94 1.54 -7.60
C ILE A 26 4.29 2.60 -6.73
N VAL A 27 4.21 2.35 -5.43
CA VAL A 27 3.62 3.26 -4.44
C VAL A 27 4.70 3.85 -3.55
N THR A 28 4.56 5.13 -3.21
CA THR A 28 5.40 5.83 -2.23
C THR A 28 4.63 5.97 -0.92
N PHE A 29 5.28 5.66 0.19
CA PHE A 29 4.78 5.88 1.54
C PHE A 29 5.29 7.20 2.10
N ALA A 30 4.39 8.11 2.47
CA ALA A 30 4.68 9.34 3.19
C ALA A 30 4.40 9.20 4.70
N PRO A 31 5.14 9.90 5.57
CA PRO A 31 6.22 10.85 5.26
C PRO A 31 7.58 10.17 5.00
N VAL A 32 7.69 8.85 5.18
CA VAL A 32 8.98 8.13 5.14
C VAL A 32 9.70 8.14 3.79
N GLY A 33 8.99 8.47 2.69
CA GLY A 33 9.55 8.61 1.35
C GLY A 33 9.96 7.29 0.69
N ILE A 34 9.50 6.15 1.22
CA ILE A 34 9.89 4.82 0.72
C ILE A 34 8.97 4.41 -0.42
N SER A 35 9.55 4.06 -1.56
CA SER A 35 8.81 3.56 -2.72
C SER A 35 8.98 2.06 -2.90
N THR A 36 7.90 1.37 -3.25
CA THR A 36 7.87 -0.07 -3.49
C THR A 36 6.82 -0.45 -4.52
N GLU A 37 7.01 -1.60 -5.15
CA GLU A 37 5.98 -2.23 -5.98
C GLU A 37 4.94 -2.96 -5.12
N VAL A 38 3.67 -2.81 -5.48
CA VAL A 38 2.53 -3.58 -4.96
C VAL A 38 2.47 -4.91 -5.72
N LYS A 39 2.58 -6.05 -5.03
CA LYS A 39 2.51 -7.38 -5.65
C LYS A 39 1.09 -7.86 -5.88
N SER A 40 0.24 -7.70 -4.88
CA SER A 40 -1.12 -8.20 -4.86
C SER A 40 -1.98 -7.30 -3.97
N ILE A 41 -3.28 -7.32 -4.22
CA ILE A 41 -4.27 -6.61 -3.45
C ILE A 41 -5.36 -7.62 -3.09
N GLU A 42 -5.80 -7.61 -1.85
CA GLU A 42 -6.79 -8.52 -1.32
C GLU A 42 -7.83 -7.77 -0.50
N MET A 43 -9.09 -8.18 -0.61
CA MET A 43 -10.19 -7.72 0.22
C MET A 43 -11.01 -8.93 0.64
N HIS A 44 -11.25 -9.10 1.94
CA HIS A 44 -12.04 -10.23 2.47
C HIS A 44 -11.60 -11.62 1.95
N HIS A 45 -10.29 -11.86 1.83
CA HIS A 45 -9.69 -13.10 1.32
C HIS A 45 -9.86 -13.37 -0.19
N GLU A 46 -10.31 -12.37 -0.95
CA GLU A 46 -10.34 -12.44 -2.41
C GLU A 46 -9.30 -11.51 -3.02
N ALA A 47 -8.59 -11.99 -4.04
CA ALA A 47 -7.65 -11.19 -4.79
C ALA A 47 -8.38 -10.23 -5.72
N LEU A 48 -7.97 -8.96 -5.71
CA LEU A 48 -8.54 -7.91 -6.55
C LEU A 48 -7.59 -7.56 -7.70
N SER A 49 -8.15 -7.34 -8.88
CA SER A 49 -7.43 -6.82 -10.05
C SER A 49 -7.16 -5.31 -9.92
N GLU A 50 -8.03 -4.60 -9.21
CA GLU A 50 -7.89 -3.20 -8.84
C GLU A 50 -8.69 -2.91 -7.56
N ALA A 51 -8.24 -1.92 -6.79
CA ALA A 51 -8.95 -1.36 -5.65
C ALA A 51 -9.35 0.09 -5.93
N VAL A 52 -10.59 0.41 -5.61
CA VAL A 52 -11.23 1.69 -5.91
C VAL A 52 -11.59 2.44 -4.61
N PRO A 53 -11.92 3.74 -4.69
CA PRO A 53 -12.24 4.52 -3.50
C PRO A 53 -13.41 3.91 -2.71
N GLY A 54 -13.20 3.74 -1.40
CA GLY A 54 -14.13 3.08 -0.49
C GLY A 54 -13.70 1.69 -0.05
N ASP A 55 -12.87 0.99 -0.84
CA ASP A 55 -12.43 -0.37 -0.53
C ASP A 55 -11.47 -0.39 0.66
N ASN A 56 -11.67 -1.36 1.56
CA ASN A 56 -10.75 -1.65 2.66
C ASN A 56 -9.90 -2.85 2.25
N VAL A 57 -8.65 -2.60 1.86
CA VAL A 57 -7.81 -3.62 1.23
C VAL A 57 -6.54 -3.84 2.02
N GLY A 58 -6.07 -5.09 2.02
CA GLY A 58 -4.69 -5.43 2.31
C GLY A 58 -3.92 -5.52 1.00
N PHE A 59 -2.70 -4.99 0.95
CA PHE A 59 -1.87 -5.09 -0.25
C PHE A 59 -0.45 -5.52 0.10
N ASN A 60 0.13 -6.42 -0.68
CA ASN A 60 1.48 -6.94 -0.43
C ASN A 60 2.52 -6.05 -1.11
N VAL A 61 3.61 -5.75 -0.41
CA VAL A 61 4.72 -4.92 -0.92
C VAL A 61 6.07 -5.65 -0.88
N LYS A 62 6.92 -5.40 -1.88
CA LYS A 62 8.27 -5.97 -1.98
C LYS A 62 9.27 -5.22 -1.09
N ASN A 63 10.24 -5.95 -0.53
CA ASN A 63 11.47 -5.39 0.02
C ASN A 63 11.30 -4.31 1.12
N ILE A 64 10.14 -4.29 1.79
CA ILE A 64 9.85 -3.40 2.92
C ILE A 64 9.58 -4.25 4.16
N SER A 65 10.10 -3.83 5.31
CA SER A 65 9.80 -4.40 6.62
C SER A 65 8.62 -3.68 7.28
N VAL A 66 7.91 -4.38 8.17
CA VAL A 66 6.87 -3.78 9.05
C VAL A 66 7.41 -2.67 9.97
N LYS A 67 8.73 -2.51 10.08
CA LYS A 67 9.36 -1.41 10.83
C LYS A 67 9.47 -0.12 10.02
N ASP A 68 9.48 -0.22 8.69
CA ASP A 68 9.71 0.90 7.79
C ASP A 68 8.43 1.67 7.49
N VAL A 69 7.28 0.99 7.59
CA VAL A 69 5.95 1.55 7.37
C VAL A 69 5.09 1.26 8.59
N ARG A 70 4.30 2.24 9.02
CA ARG A 70 3.41 2.14 10.17
C ARG A 70 2.02 2.69 9.87
N ARG A 71 1.06 2.40 10.76
CA ARG A 71 -0.27 3.03 10.73
C ARG A 71 -0.13 4.56 10.74
N GLY A 72 -0.92 5.21 9.87
CA GLY A 72 -0.91 6.66 9.68
C GLY A 72 -0.02 7.11 8.52
N ASN A 73 0.80 6.24 7.94
CA ASN A 73 1.48 6.55 6.68
C ASN A 73 0.49 6.56 5.52
N VAL A 74 0.74 7.43 4.54
CA VAL A 74 -0.09 7.58 3.34
C VAL A 74 0.63 6.92 2.18
N ALA A 75 -0.02 5.97 1.52
CA ALA A 75 0.47 5.35 0.30
C ALA A 75 -0.18 6.01 -0.92
N GLY A 76 0.60 6.34 -1.94
CA GLY A 76 0.09 6.87 -3.21
C GLY A 76 0.99 6.53 -4.38
N ASP A 77 0.51 6.74 -5.60
CA ASP A 77 1.26 6.41 -6.82
C ASP A 77 2.56 7.23 -6.90
N SER A 78 3.70 6.53 -7.06
CA SER A 78 5.02 7.17 -7.16
C SER A 78 5.14 8.03 -8.42
N LYS A 79 4.38 7.73 -9.47
CA LYS A 79 4.44 8.38 -10.78
C LYS A 79 3.40 9.49 -10.96
N ASN A 80 2.37 9.54 -10.12
CA ASN A 80 1.29 10.49 -10.24
C ASN A 80 1.03 11.20 -8.90
N HIS A 81 1.67 12.36 -8.71
CA HIS A 81 1.60 13.17 -7.50
C HIS A 81 1.82 12.36 -6.21
N PRO A 82 3.04 11.83 -6.00
CA PRO A 82 3.34 11.03 -4.82
C PRO A 82 3.07 11.83 -3.54
N PRO A 83 2.52 11.21 -2.49
CA PRO A 83 2.26 11.87 -1.23
C PRO A 83 3.59 12.34 -0.61
N ARG A 84 3.55 13.48 0.07
CA ARG A 84 4.70 14.09 0.76
C ARG A 84 4.30 14.40 2.19
N GLU A 85 5.30 14.59 3.04
CA GLU A 85 5.09 15.12 4.38
C GLU A 85 4.41 16.49 4.29
N ALA A 86 3.38 16.69 5.12
CA ALA A 86 2.77 18.01 5.27
C ALA A 86 3.75 18.92 6.04
N ALA A 87 4.01 20.10 5.48
CA ALA A 87 4.86 21.12 6.12
C ALA A 87 4.18 21.75 7.34
#